data_AF-Q0VNZ2-F1
#
_entry.id   AF-Q0VNZ2-F1
#
_cell.length_a   1.000
_cell.length_b   1.000
_cell.length_c   1.000
_cell.angle_alpha   90.00
_cell.angle_beta   90.00
_cell.angle_gamma   90.00
#
_symmetry.space_group_name_H-M   'P 1'
#
loop_
_entity.id
_entity.type
_entity.pdbx_description
1 polymer ?
#
loop_
_entity_poly.entity_id
_entity_poly.type
_entity_poly.pdbx_seq_one_letter_code
_entity_poly.pdbx_strand_id
1 'polypeptide(L)'
;MSRRSTHDDRNRHFTFSQNADETEIQAFLDGAAHIEAGVRDELIADALDDFGPSDIGGPEEQRMERFEAEDLALDEAAGSTLEEIQDRNEILGELYPFKLNGNTLEYTPSQNGVYELLLSISNLQNSGEQGSLFERTATQVACRVLGRNSKAWHTGWPRSNGQPKRIKELYSNINSETGEFHWGPEAGFPEDPPPRDEKDCGIDIIVQRKLDESRIGNLFLFGQCACGNNWDSKLEEANPSTKLARYFRTVTYAPPIIAIFVPFCLSQFWINETARQKVLAFDRLRMVQISNDLDDEIPEWLHRDRILEKAKEIASQ
;
A
#
# COMPACT_ATOMS: atom_id res chain seq x y z
N MET A 1 -25.57 -8.99 -11.28
CA MET A 1 -24.70 -9.53 -10.22
C MET A 1 -25.03 -8.78 -8.93
N SER A 2 -25.38 -9.49 -7.87
CA SER A 2 -25.88 -8.91 -6.63
C SER A 2 -24.72 -8.30 -5.83
N ARG A 3 -24.87 -7.04 -5.38
CA ARG A 3 -23.88 -6.31 -4.55
C ARG A 3 -23.43 -7.06 -3.28
N ARG A 4 -24.22 -8.04 -2.81
CA ARG A 4 -23.85 -8.89 -1.66
C ARG A 4 -22.71 -9.87 -1.97
N SER A 5 -22.73 -10.56 -3.12
CA SER A 5 -21.66 -11.54 -3.41
C SER A 5 -20.31 -10.85 -3.62
N THR A 6 -20.31 -9.65 -4.21
CA THR A 6 -19.08 -8.88 -4.40
C THR A 6 -18.48 -8.35 -3.11
N HIS A 7 -19.26 -8.21 -2.02
CA HIS A 7 -18.74 -7.78 -0.73
C HIS A 7 -18.11 -8.95 0.03
N ASP A 8 -18.76 -10.12 0.02
CA ASP A 8 -18.25 -11.33 0.65
C ASP A 8 -16.95 -11.80 -0.03
N ASP A 9 -16.88 -11.72 -1.37
CA ASP A 9 -15.65 -12.04 -2.13
C ASP A 9 -14.50 -11.07 -1.80
N ARG A 10 -14.80 -9.78 -1.56
CA ARG A 10 -13.79 -8.76 -1.20
C ARG A 10 -13.19 -9.02 0.18
N ASN A 11 -14.03 -9.32 1.16
CA ASN A 11 -13.57 -9.57 2.53
C ASN A 11 -12.71 -10.84 2.58
N ARG A 12 -13.13 -11.91 1.89
CA ARG A 12 -12.36 -13.17 1.82
C ARG A 12 -10.94 -12.97 1.26
N HIS A 13 -10.81 -12.28 0.13
CA HIS A 13 -9.49 -12.01 -0.44
C HIS A 13 -8.60 -11.14 0.46
N PHE A 14 -9.20 -10.25 1.25
CA PHE A 14 -8.45 -9.41 2.19
C PHE A 14 -7.95 -10.25 3.37
N THR A 15 -8.81 -11.08 3.96
CA THR A 15 -8.47 -12.01 5.05
C THR A 15 -7.33 -12.95 4.66
N PHE A 16 -7.36 -13.57 3.49
CA PHE A 16 -6.28 -14.48 3.07
C PHE A 16 -4.94 -13.77 2.93
N SER A 17 -4.94 -12.56 2.37
CA SER A 17 -3.73 -11.74 2.27
C SER A 17 -3.21 -11.31 3.65
N GLN A 18 -4.08 -11.09 4.63
CA GLN A 18 -3.71 -10.74 6.00
C GLN A 18 -3.08 -11.93 6.74
N ASN A 19 -3.69 -13.12 6.67
CA ASN A 19 -3.16 -14.32 7.32
C ASN A 19 -1.78 -14.71 6.76
N ALA A 20 -1.58 -14.51 5.45
CA ALA A 20 -0.27 -14.65 4.82
C ALA A 20 0.73 -13.60 5.33
N ASP A 21 0.33 -12.34 5.46
CA ASP A 21 1.18 -11.27 6.01
C ASP A 21 1.59 -11.55 7.47
N GLU A 22 0.68 -12.03 8.31
CA GLU A 22 0.97 -12.39 9.71
C GLU A 22 1.99 -13.53 9.81
N THR A 23 1.79 -14.57 8.99
CA THR A 23 2.73 -15.70 8.89
C THR A 23 4.11 -15.24 8.42
N GLU A 24 4.17 -14.38 7.40
CA GLU A 24 5.41 -13.79 6.89
C GLU A 24 6.11 -12.92 7.95
N ILE A 25 5.36 -12.14 8.72
CA ILE A 25 5.90 -11.29 9.78
C ILE A 25 6.52 -12.12 10.89
N GLN A 26 5.86 -13.19 11.30
CA GLN A 26 6.44 -14.07 12.29
C GLN A 26 7.72 -14.74 11.76
N ALA A 27 7.71 -15.22 10.52
CA ALA A 27 8.91 -15.78 9.90
C ALA A 27 10.04 -14.74 9.80
N PHE A 28 9.72 -13.48 9.51
CA PHE A 28 10.66 -12.38 9.46
C PHE A 28 11.32 -12.07 10.82
N LEU A 29 10.54 -12.12 11.90
CA LEU A 29 11.01 -11.86 13.27
C LEU A 29 11.80 -13.04 13.84
N ASP A 30 11.28 -14.26 13.69
CA ASP A 30 11.80 -15.47 14.34
C ASP A 30 12.76 -16.28 13.44
N GLY A 31 12.85 -15.94 12.16
CA GLY A 31 13.62 -16.64 11.13
C GLY A 31 12.83 -17.76 10.43
N ALA A 32 11.76 -18.26 11.04
CA ALA A 32 10.81 -19.18 10.43
C ALA A 32 9.45 -19.15 11.16
N ALA A 33 8.37 -19.52 10.47
CA ALA A 33 7.04 -19.68 11.06
C ALA A 33 6.27 -20.84 10.44
N HIS A 34 5.29 -21.39 11.16
CA HIS A 34 4.33 -22.34 10.59
C HIS A 34 3.19 -21.59 9.89
N ILE A 35 2.64 -22.17 8.81
CA ILE A 35 1.57 -21.54 8.02
C ILE A 35 0.30 -21.27 8.84
N GLU A 36 0.03 -22.12 9.84
CA GLU A 36 -1.11 -21.97 10.75
C GLU A 36 -0.96 -20.80 11.72
N ALA A 37 0.20 -20.14 11.78
CA ALA A 37 0.45 -19.17 12.82
C ALA A 37 -0.38 -17.89 12.67
N GLY A 38 -0.53 -17.34 11.46
CA GLY A 38 -1.46 -16.23 11.22
C GLY A 38 -2.93 -16.62 11.40
N VAL A 39 -3.30 -17.83 10.96
CA VAL A 39 -4.69 -18.31 11.03
C VAL A 39 -5.18 -18.49 12.47
N ARG A 40 -4.32 -18.97 13.38
CA ARG A 40 -4.70 -19.20 14.77
C ARG A 40 -5.00 -17.90 15.52
N ASP A 41 -4.27 -16.83 15.23
CA ASP A 41 -4.50 -15.55 15.90
C ASP A 41 -5.84 -14.92 15.48
N GLU A 42 -6.22 -15.01 14.20
CA GLU A 42 -7.53 -14.57 13.71
C GLU A 42 -8.68 -15.38 14.31
N LEU A 43 -8.58 -16.71 14.33
CA LEU A 43 -9.65 -17.56 14.90
C LEU A 43 -9.79 -17.40 16.41
N ILE A 44 -8.70 -17.13 17.14
CA ILE A 44 -8.79 -16.79 18.57
C ILE A 44 -9.51 -15.46 18.75
N ALA A 45 -9.27 -14.47 17.89
CA ALA A 45 -9.96 -13.18 17.93
C ALA A 45 -11.47 -13.34 17.66
N ASP A 46 -11.85 -14.07 16.60
CA ASP A 46 -13.25 -14.34 16.27
C ASP A 46 -13.96 -15.16 17.36
N ALA A 47 -13.29 -16.17 17.92
CA ALA A 47 -13.85 -16.97 19.00
C ALA A 47 -14.12 -16.15 20.27
N LEU A 48 -13.30 -15.13 20.57
CA LEU A 48 -13.47 -14.24 21.72
C LEU A 48 -14.66 -13.30 21.57
N ASP A 49 -14.98 -12.84 20.35
CA ASP A 49 -16.16 -12.00 20.07
C ASP A 49 -17.47 -12.80 20.21
N ASP A 50 -17.41 -14.10 19.99
CA ASP A 50 -18.54 -15.03 20.06
C ASP A 50 -18.79 -15.58 21.49
N PHE A 51 -17.93 -15.25 22.49
CA PHE A 51 -18.11 -15.64 23.89
C PHE A 51 -19.10 -14.72 24.63
N GLY A 52 -20.39 -15.02 24.50
CA GLY A 52 -21.44 -14.46 25.35
C GLY A 52 -21.47 -15.12 26.75
N PRO A 53 -21.89 -14.41 27.82
CA PRO A 53 -22.00 -14.98 29.17
C PRO A 53 -23.01 -16.13 29.32
N SER A 54 -23.71 -16.54 28.26
CA SER A 54 -24.65 -17.67 28.22
C SER A 54 -23.99 -19.04 28.00
N ASP A 55 -22.73 -19.11 27.57
CA ASP A 55 -22.18 -20.33 26.95
C ASP A 55 -21.34 -21.21 27.90
N ILE A 56 -21.26 -20.83 29.18
CA ILE A 56 -20.48 -21.56 30.18
C ILE A 56 -21.14 -22.92 30.58
N GLY A 57 -22.28 -23.28 29.98
CA GLY A 57 -23.09 -24.45 30.38
C GLY A 57 -23.70 -25.32 29.28
N GLY A 58 -23.29 -25.21 28.01
CA GLY A 58 -23.86 -26.02 26.92
C GLY A 58 -23.53 -27.54 26.99
N PRO A 59 -24.42 -28.43 26.48
CA PRO A 59 -24.18 -29.88 26.42
C PRO A 59 -22.94 -30.28 25.61
N GLU A 60 -22.32 -31.41 25.95
CA GLU A 60 -21.06 -31.90 25.33
C GLU A 60 -21.13 -32.01 23.80
N GLU A 61 -22.28 -32.37 23.23
CA GLU A 61 -22.50 -32.42 21.77
C GLU A 61 -22.28 -31.05 21.10
N GLN A 62 -22.71 -29.94 21.72
CA GLN A 62 -22.50 -28.60 21.18
C GLN A 62 -21.03 -28.16 21.24
N ARG A 63 -20.26 -28.66 22.21
CA ARG A 63 -18.81 -28.41 22.27
C ARG A 63 -18.06 -29.21 21.23
N MET A 64 -18.48 -30.46 20.98
CA MET A 64 -17.86 -31.32 19.97
C MET A 64 -18.12 -30.81 18.55
N GLU A 65 -19.36 -30.40 18.25
CA GLU A 65 -19.70 -29.77 16.96
C GLU A 65 -18.93 -28.45 16.73
N ARG A 66 -18.74 -27.63 17.78
CA ARG A 66 -17.95 -26.39 17.67
C ARG A 66 -16.47 -26.69 17.40
N PHE A 67 -15.91 -27.69 18.08
CA PHE A 67 -14.52 -28.11 17.87
C PHE A 67 -14.29 -28.65 16.45
N GLU A 68 -15.21 -29.47 15.93
CA GLU A 68 -15.14 -29.95 14.54
C GLU A 68 -15.27 -28.81 13.52
N ALA A 69 -16.11 -27.81 13.79
CA ALA A 69 -16.25 -26.64 12.93
C ALA A 69 -15.00 -25.74 12.97
N GLU A 70 -14.39 -25.54 14.14
CA GLU A 70 -13.14 -24.80 14.32
C GLU A 70 -11.97 -25.48 13.59
N ASP A 71 -11.84 -26.81 13.69
CA ASP A 71 -10.80 -27.59 13.00
C ASP A 71 -10.94 -27.50 11.47
N LEU A 72 -12.17 -27.61 10.95
CA LEU A 72 -12.44 -27.46 9.52
C LEU A 72 -12.11 -26.03 9.02
N ALA A 73 -12.44 -25.01 9.82
CA ALA A 73 -12.16 -23.62 9.48
C ALA A 73 -10.64 -23.32 9.48
N LEU A 74 -9.91 -23.89 10.45
CA LEU A 74 -8.44 -23.85 10.51
C LEU A 74 -7.82 -24.42 9.23
N ASP A 75 -8.25 -25.61 8.82
CA ASP A 75 -7.74 -26.28 7.63
C ASP A 75 -8.02 -25.48 6.34
N GLU A 76 -9.22 -24.94 6.19
CA GLU A 76 -9.59 -24.12 5.02
C GLU A 76 -8.78 -22.81 4.96
N ALA A 77 -8.61 -22.13 6.09
CA ALA A 77 -7.85 -20.88 6.18
C ALA A 77 -6.34 -21.10 6.03
N ALA A 78 -5.79 -22.20 6.55
CA ALA A 78 -4.40 -22.59 6.34
C ALA A 78 -4.14 -22.92 4.87
N GLY A 79 -5.06 -23.64 4.22
CA GLY A 79 -4.98 -23.92 2.79
C GLY A 79 -4.97 -22.65 1.93
N SER A 80 -5.83 -21.68 2.25
CA SER A 80 -5.91 -20.40 1.53
C SER A 80 -4.67 -19.52 1.76
N THR A 81 -4.16 -19.50 3.00
CA THR A 81 -2.89 -18.82 3.35
C THR A 81 -1.71 -19.41 2.57
N LEU A 82 -1.67 -20.73 2.44
CA LEU A 82 -0.64 -21.43 1.67
C LEU A 82 -0.69 -21.07 0.19
N GLU A 83 -1.88 -21.04 -0.41
CA GLU A 83 -2.08 -20.66 -1.81
C GLU A 83 -1.60 -19.22 -2.07
N GLU A 84 -1.96 -18.27 -1.20
CA GLU A 84 -1.49 -16.88 -1.30
C GLU A 84 0.04 -16.76 -1.21
N ILE A 85 0.69 -17.50 -0.30
CA ILE A 85 2.16 -17.54 -0.20
C ILE A 85 2.80 -18.14 -1.46
N GLN A 86 2.19 -19.19 -2.02
CA GLN A 86 2.65 -19.81 -3.25
C GLN A 86 2.54 -18.83 -4.43
N ASP A 87 1.42 -18.14 -4.57
CA ASP A 87 1.20 -17.12 -5.61
C ASP A 87 2.25 -16.00 -5.52
N ARG A 88 2.52 -15.49 -4.31
CA ARG A 88 3.56 -14.47 -4.08
C ARG A 88 4.94 -14.97 -4.51
N ASN A 89 5.28 -16.20 -4.15
CA ASN A 89 6.53 -16.84 -4.54
C ASN A 89 6.62 -17.04 -6.06
N GLU A 90 5.53 -17.41 -6.73
CA GLU A 90 5.50 -17.54 -8.19
C GLU A 90 5.71 -16.20 -8.90
N ILE A 91 5.12 -15.12 -8.38
CA ILE A 91 5.22 -13.77 -8.96
C ILE A 91 6.61 -13.15 -8.76
N LEU A 92 7.19 -13.31 -7.57
CA LEU A 92 8.44 -12.66 -7.19
C LEU A 92 9.68 -13.52 -7.44
N GLY A 93 9.55 -14.85 -7.41
CA GLY A 93 10.68 -15.77 -7.52
C GLY A 93 11.79 -15.45 -6.51
N GLU A 94 13.00 -15.25 -7.02
CA GLU A 94 14.19 -14.92 -6.19
C GLU A 94 14.07 -13.60 -5.41
N LEU A 95 13.11 -12.75 -5.74
CA LEU A 95 12.84 -11.51 -5.00
C LEU A 95 11.98 -11.73 -3.74
N TYR A 96 11.36 -12.91 -3.60
CA TYR A 96 10.55 -13.25 -2.44
C TYR A 96 11.48 -13.69 -1.29
N PRO A 97 11.44 -13.02 -0.13
CA PRO A 97 12.37 -13.32 0.96
C PRO A 97 11.97 -14.57 1.78
N PHE A 98 10.97 -15.32 1.35
CA PHE A 98 10.49 -16.48 2.07
C PHE A 98 10.54 -17.74 1.22
N LYS A 99 10.87 -18.86 1.86
CA LYS A 99 10.92 -20.17 1.24
C LYS A 99 10.03 -21.13 1.98
N LEU A 100 9.09 -21.73 1.26
CA LEU A 100 8.24 -22.77 1.80
C LEU A 100 8.99 -24.12 1.87
N ASN A 101 9.07 -24.70 3.06
CA ASN A 101 9.65 -26.01 3.33
C ASN A 101 8.63 -26.87 4.10
N GLY A 102 7.81 -27.64 3.37
CA GLY A 102 6.67 -28.34 3.96
C GLY A 102 5.62 -27.33 4.44
N ASN A 103 5.31 -27.35 5.75
CA ASN A 103 4.37 -26.42 6.39
C ASN A 103 5.08 -25.31 7.20
N THR A 104 6.34 -25.04 6.86
CA THR A 104 7.16 -24.02 7.51
C THR A 104 7.64 -23.02 6.45
N LEU A 105 7.48 -21.75 6.75
CA LEU A 105 7.98 -20.64 5.97
C LEU A 105 9.31 -20.18 6.58
N GLU A 106 10.40 -20.31 5.83
CA GLU A 106 11.75 -19.90 6.25
C GLU A 106 12.11 -18.54 5.65
N TYR A 107 12.63 -17.62 6.46
CA TYR A 107 12.97 -16.27 6.02
C TYR A 107 14.45 -16.15 5.62
N THR A 108 14.70 -15.50 4.48
CA THR A 108 16.01 -15.04 4.03
C THR A 108 15.90 -13.56 3.62
N PRO A 109 16.71 -12.66 4.19
CA PRO A 109 16.59 -11.23 3.90
C PRO A 109 16.75 -10.89 2.41
N SER A 110 15.83 -10.06 1.90
CA SER A 110 15.80 -9.61 0.51
C SER A 110 17.02 -8.74 0.15
N GLN A 111 17.20 -8.50 -1.15
CA GLN A 111 18.34 -7.74 -1.66
C GLN A 111 18.34 -6.29 -1.18
N ASN A 112 17.18 -5.64 -1.09
CA ASN A 112 17.09 -4.22 -0.75
C ASN A 112 16.27 -3.93 0.53
N GLY A 113 15.61 -4.91 1.13
CA GLY A 113 14.80 -4.72 2.34
C GLY A 113 13.39 -4.16 2.08
N VAL A 114 13.03 -3.84 0.83
CA VAL A 114 11.76 -3.19 0.49
C VAL A 114 10.58 -4.11 0.76
N TYR A 115 10.73 -5.43 0.51
CA TYR A 115 9.67 -6.38 0.83
C TYR A 115 9.31 -6.32 2.31
N GLU A 116 10.33 -6.45 3.17
CA GLU A 116 10.21 -6.45 4.63
C GLU A 116 9.64 -5.14 5.13
N LEU A 117 10.06 -4.01 4.58
CA LEU A 117 9.51 -2.71 4.94
C LEU A 117 8.00 -2.63 4.64
N LEU A 118 7.59 -3.04 3.45
CA LEU A 118 6.18 -2.98 3.04
C LEU A 118 5.33 -3.97 3.83
N LEU A 119 5.87 -5.17 4.11
CA LEU A 119 5.26 -6.16 5.00
C LEU A 119 5.05 -5.58 6.41
N SER A 120 6.07 -4.99 7.01
CA SER A 120 5.93 -4.41 8.35
C SER A 120 4.92 -3.25 8.37
N ILE A 121 4.86 -2.43 7.31
CA ILE A 121 3.93 -1.32 7.24
C ILE A 121 2.48 -1.77 7.05
N SER A 122 2.23 -2.85 6.28
CA SER A 122 0.86 -3.33 6.05
C SER A 122 0.19 -3.86 7.30
N ASN A 123 0.97 -4.34 8.28
CA ASN A 123 0.43 -4.88 9.54
C ASN A 123 0.26 -3.83 10.64
N LEU A 124 0.57 -2.56 10.36
CA LEU A 124 0.33 -1.48 11.32
C LEU A 124 -1.16 -1.10 11.35
N GLN A 125 -1.76 -1.16 12.53
CA GLN A 125 -3.10 -0.60 12.74
C GLN A 125 -3.14 0.94 12.58
N ASN A 126 -2.01 1.63 12.77
CA ASN A 126 -1.88 3.08 12.60
C ASN A 126 -0.59 3.45 11.85
N SER A 127 -0.72 4.09 10.70
CA SER A 127 0.42 4.36 9.82
C SER A 127 1.36 5.49 10.27
N GLY A 128 0.98 6.35 11.22
CA GLY A 128 1.86 7.32 11.90
C GLY A 128 3.02 7.92 11.07
N GLU A 129 4.23 7.92 11.63
CA GLU A 129 5.47 8.29 10.92
C GLU A 129 5.84 7.32 9.79
N GLN A 130 5.35 6.08 9.86
CA GLN A 130 5.64 5.01 8.89
C GLN A 130 5.01 5.27 7.52
N GLY A 131 3.92 6.05 7.49
CA GLY A 131 3.31 6.56 6.26
C GLY A 131 4.28 7.42 5.46
N SER A 132 5.11 8.22 6.11
CA SER A 132 6.13 9.03 5.41
C SER A 132 7.22 8.15 4.79
N LEU A 133 7.63 7.08 5.46
CA LEU A 133 8.61 6.14 4.92
C LEU A 133 8.04 5.36 3.73
N PHE A 134 6.77 4.96 3.80
CA PHE A 134 6.05 4.37 2.68
C PHE A 134 5.96 5.33 1.49
N GLU A 135 5.50 6.57 1.70
CA GLU A 135 5.37 7.59 0.66
C GLU A 135 6.70 7.89 -0.04
N ARG A 136 7.80 7.94 0.72
CA ARG A 136 9.15 8.12 0.16
C ARG A 136 9.58 6.92 -0.69
N THR A 137 9.27 5.70 -0.25
CA THR A 137 9.56 4.46 -1.00
C THR A 137 8.74 4.42 -2.30
N ALA A 138 7.44 4.68 -2.21
CA ALA A 138 6.54 4.82 -3.35
C ALA A 138 7.02 5.91 -4.33
N THR A 139 7.57 7.02 -3.83
CA THR A 139 8.14 8.08 -4.67
C THR A 139 9.32 7.56 -5.50
N GLN A 140 10.23 6.76 -4.90
CA GLN A 140 11.35 6.17 -5.64
C GLN A 140 10.87 5.16 -6.69
N VAL A 141 9.90 4.32 -6.34
CA VAL A 141 9.25 3.40 -7.29
C VAL A 141 8.63 4.17 -8.46
N ALA A 142 7.88 5.24 -8.18
CA ALA A 142 7.24 6.07 -9.19
C ALA A 142 8.25 6.76 -10.13
N CYS A 143 9.35 7.28 -9.58
CA CYS A 143 10.47 7.78 -10.38
C CYS A 143 11.02 6.70 -11.31
N ARG A 144 11.20 5.47 -10.80
CA ARG A 144 11.76 4.38 -11.60
C ARG A 144 10.85 3.97 -12.75
N VAL A 145 9.54 3.92 -12.52
CA VAL A 145 8.51 3.65 -13.54
C VAL A 145 8.57 4.67 -14.66
N LEU A 146 8.67 5.96 -14.32
CA LEU A 146 8.77 7.01 -15.31
C LEU A 146 10.17 7.13 -15.93
N GLY A 147 11.22 6.59 -15.29
CA GLY A 147 12.59 6.46 -15.81
C GLY A 147 13.58 7.44 -15.18
N ARG A 148 14.88 7.26 -15.46
CA ARG A 148 15.99 7.96 -14.77
C ARG A 148 15.96 9.49 -14.81
N ASN A 149 15.35 10.10 -15.83
CA ASN A 149 15.21 11.56 -15.96
C ASN A 149 13.91 12.08 -15.32
N SER A 150 13.45 11.44 -14.26
CA SER A 150 12.24 11.84 -13.56
C SER A 150 12.57 12.68 -12.34
N LYS A 151 11.74 13.69 -12.10
CA LYS A 151 11.75 14.49 -10.88
C LYS A 151 10.46 14.24 -10.13
N ALA A 152 10.56 14.09 -8.81
CA ALA A 152 9.39 13.93 -7.97
C ALA A 152 9.25 15.04 -6.95
N TRP A 153 8.00 15.30 -6.58
CA TRP A 153 7.59 16.12 -5.45
C TRP A 153 6.73 15.27 -4.55
N HIS A 154 7.14 15.16 -3.30
CA HIS A 154 6.31 14.62 -2.23
C HIS A 154 5.32 15.71 -1.81
N THR A 155 4.03 15.45 -2.02
CA THR A 155 2.95 16.40 -1.76
C THR A 155 2.13 16.00 -0.53
N GLY A 156 2.24 14.76 -0.06
CA GLY A 156 1.43 14.21 1.03
C GLY A 156 1.59 14.92 2.38
N TRP A 157 0.58 14.74 3.24
CA TRP A 157 0.51 15.34 4.57
C TRP A 157 0.72 14.31 5.67
N PRO A 158 1.55 14.56 6.71
CA PRO A 158 2.24 15.81 7.01
C PRO A 158 3.49 16.06 6.18
N ARG A 159 3.64 17.31 5.73
CA ARG A 159 4.81 17.74 4.96
C ARG A 159 6.04 17.87 5.85
N SER A 160 7.20 17.52 5.29
CA SER A 160 8.48 17.57 5.99
C SER A 160 8.94 19.01 6.29
N ASN A 161 9.84 19.18 7.26
CA ASN A 161 10.39 20.48 7.61
C ASN A 161 11.06 21.15 6.40
N GLY A 162 10.62 22.38 6.07
CA GLY A 162 11.13 23.16 4.94
C GLY A 162 10.31 23.04 3.66
N GLN A 163 9.34 22.12 3.59
CA GLN A 163 8.36 22.13 2.51
C GLN A 163 7.28 23.21 2.74
N PRO A 164 6.73 23.81 1.66
CA PRO A 164 5.56 24.67 1.75
C PRO A 164 4.49 24.00 2.60
N LYS A 165 3.76 24.73 3.45
CA LYS A 165 2.62 24.16 4.20
C LYS A 165 1.28 24.45 3.53
N ARG A 166 1.26 25.42 2.62
CA ARG A 166 0.09 25.85 1.87
C ARG A 166 0.04 25.13 0.53
N ILE A 167 -1.15 24.73 0.09
CA ILE A 167 -1.32 24.07 -1.21
C ILE A 167 -0.94 25.01 -2.35
N LYS A 168 -1.33 26.28 -2.30
CA LYS A 168 -0.99 27.28 -3.32
C LYS A 168 0.51 27.43 -3.49
N GLU A 169 1.24 27.53 -2.39
CA GLU A 169 2.70 27.69 -2.39
C GLU A 169 3.39 26.43 -2.93
N LEU A 170 2.95 25.23 -2.53
CA LEU A 170 3.46 23.97 -3.06
C LEU A 170 3.36 23.92 -4.59
N TYR A 171 2.18 24.15 -5.13
CA TYR A 171 1.97 24.07 -6.58
C TYR A 171 2.55 25.26 -7.34
N SER A 172 2.74 26.42 -6.69
CA SER A 172 3.50 27.53 -7.29
C SER A 172 4.98 27.15 -7.47
N ASN A 173 5.55 26.39 -6.54
CA ASN A 173 6.92 25.86 -6.68
C ASN A 173 7.00 24.79 -7.77
N ILE A 174 6.00 23.91 -7.89
CA ILE A 174 5.95 22.95 -8.99
C ILE A 174 5.79 23.68 -10.33
N ASN A 175 4.95 24.72 -10.38
CA ASN A 175 4.75 25.53 -11.59
C ASN A 175 6.02 26.25 -12.05
N SER A 176 6.80 26.82 -11.13
CA SER A 176 8.03 27.52 -11.49
C SER A 176 9.09 26.62 -12.11
N GLU A 177 9.05 25.32 -11.80
CA GLU A 177 10.00 24.33 -12.31
C GLU A 177 9.50 23.60 -13.57
N THR A 178 8.18 23.45 -13.72
CA THR A 178 7.57 22.65 -14.78
C THR A 178 6.91 23.47 -15.89
N GLY A 179 6.53 24.72 -15.61
CA GLY A 179 5.66 25.50 -16.47
C GLY A 179 4.22 25.00 -16.54
N GLU A 180 3.83 24.00 -15.72
CA GLU A 180 2.49 23.41 -15.63
C GLU A 180 1.90 23.68 -14.23
N PHE A 181 0.65 23.31 -13.91
CA PHE A 181 -0.04 23.66 -12.66
C PHE A 181 -0.31 25.16 -12.49
N HIS A 182 -0.98 25.75 -13.47
CA HIS A 182 -1.38 27.17 -13.43
C HIS A 182 -2.50 27.40 -12.41
N TRP A 183 -2.12 27.89 -11.22
CA TRP A 183 -3.05 28.24 -10.15
C TRP A 183 -4.09 29.27 -10.62
N GLY A 184 -5.35 29.02 -10.32
CA GLY A 184 -6.45 29.89 -10.69
C GLY A 184 -7.76 29.25 -10.29
N PRO A 185 -8.21 29.42 -9.04
CA PRO A 185 -9.37 28.74 -8.52
C PRO A 185 -10.66 29.18 -9.22
N GLU A 186 -11.61 28.25 -9.29
CA GLU A 186 -12.96 28.49 -9.78
C GLU A 186 -13.70 29.53 -8.91
N ALA A 187 -14.69 30.19 -9.50
CA ALA A 187 -15.49 31.18 -8.77
C ALA A 187 -16.19 30.52 -7.56
N GLY A 188 -15.98 31.09 -6.38
CA GLY A 188 -16.54 30.57 -5.12
C GLY A 188 -15.57 29.70 -4.32
N PHE A 189 -14.41 29.33 -4.86
CA PHE A 189 -13.35 28.66 -4.11
C PHE A 189 -12.34 29.67 -3.53
N PRO A 190 -11.75 29.38 -2.35
CA PRO A 190 -10.77 30.25 -1.73
C PRO A 190 -9.48 30.34 -2.58
N GLU A 191 -8.89 31.53 -2.63
CA GLU A 191 -7.64 31.77 -3.37
C GLU A 191 -6.47 30.95 -2.83
N ASP A 192 -6.47 30.67 -1.53
CA ASP A 192 -5.48 29.83 -0.84
C ASP A 192 -6.16 29.17 0.37
N PRO A 193 -6.74 27.96 0.22
CA PRO A 193 -7.41 27.29 1.33
C PRO A 193 -6.41 26.92 2.44
N PRO A 194 -6.83 26.95 3.72
CA PRO A 194 -5.98 26.46 4.78
C PRO A 194 -5.89 24.92 4.76
N PRO A 195 -4.77 24.33 5.23
CA PRO A 195 -4.54 22.88 5.18
C PRO A 195 -5.60 22.02 5.89
N ARG A 196 -6.32 22.61 6.84
CA ARG A 196 -7.43 21.95 7.53
C ARG A 196 -8.68 21.77 6.66
N ASP A 197 -8.85 22.62 5.65
CA ASP A 197 -10.02 22.64 4.77
C ASP A 197 -9.69 21.91 3.46
N GLU A 198 -8.48 22.09 2.92
CA GLU A 198 -7.98 21.38 1.75
C GLU A 198 -6.49 21.10 1.93
N LYS A 199 -6.11 19.81 1.96
CA LYS A 199 -4.72 19.37 2.11
C LYS A 199 -3.99 19.45 0.77
N ASP A 200 -3.87 18.31 0.09
CA ASP A 200 -3.12 18.13 -1.15
C ASP A 200 -4.00 17.62 -2.29
N CYS A 201 -5.33 17.82 -2.15
CA CYS A 201 -6.35 17.30 -3.06
C CYS A 201 -6.31 15.77 -3.25
N GLY A 202 -5.74 15.04 -2.28
CA GLY A 202 -5.61 13.58 -2.31
C GLY A 202 -4.42 13.05 -3.11
N ILE A 203 -3.49 13.91 -3.54
CA ILE A 203 -2.25 13.49 -4.19
C ILE A 203 -1.13 13.53 -3.16
N ASP A 204 -0.43 12.42 -2.99
CA ASP A 204 0.72 12.31 -2.10
C ASP A 204 2.05 12.40 -2.85
N ILE A 205 2.05 12.07 -4.14
CA ILE A 205 3.24 12.04 -4.99
C ILE A 205 2.93 12.63 -6.37
N ILE A 206 3.76 13.55 -6.84
CA ILE A 206 3.80 13.98 -8.24
C ILE A 206 5.16 13.62 -8.80
N VAL A 207 5.19 12.88 -9.91
CA VAL A 207 6.43 12.59 -10.64
C VAL A 207 6.30 13.11 -12.06
N GLN A 208 7.29 13.84 -12.52
CA GLN A 208 7.41 14.31 -13.89
C GLN A 208 8.58 13.61 -14.57
N ARG A 209 8.36 13.05 -15.76
CA ARG A 209 9.41 12.75 -16.72
C ARG A 209 9.51 13.89 -17.71
N LYS A 210 10.64 14.60 -17.69
CA LYS A 210 10.92 15.60 -18.73
C LYS A 210 11.17 14.91 -20.06
N LEU A 211 10.45 15.34 -21.10
CA LEU A 211 10.67 14.89 -22.47
C LEU A 211 11.60 15.85 -23.25
N ASP A 212 11.58 17.12 -22.87
CA ASP A 212 12.41 18.21 -23.39
C ASP A 212 12.60 19.23 -22.25
N GLU A 213 13.76 19.87 -22.14
CA GLU A 213 14.07 20.85 -21.10
C GLU A 213 13.30 22.17 -21.27
N SER A 214 12.89 22.52 -22.49
CA SER A 214 12.30 23.84 -22.78
C SER A 214 10.81 23.79 -23.13
N ARG A 215 10.15 22.64 -23.05
CA ARG A 215 8.75 22.48 -23.50
C ARG A 215 7.83 21.99 -22.39
N ILE A 216 6.59 22.46 -22.47
CA ILE A 216 5.44 21.93 -21.73
C ILE A 216 4.90 20.66 -22.39
N GLY A 217 4.01 19.95 -21.70
CA GLY A 217 3.44 18.68 -22.18
C GLY A 217 4.32 17.50 -21.78
N ASN A 218 4.91 17.58 -20.59
CA ASN A 218 5.69 16.50 -20.02
C ASN A 218 4.79 15.36 -19.55
N LEU A 219 5.37 14.18 -19.35
CA LEU A 219 4.64 13.05 -18.78
C LEU A 219 4.61 13.18 -17.27
N PHE A 220 3.43 13.11 -16.68
CA PHE A 220 3.24 13.14 -15.23
C PHE A 220 2.63 11.84 -14.73
N LEU A 221 3.00 11.45 -13.52
CA LEU A 221 2.33 10.44 -12.71
C LEU A 221 1.88 11.09 -11.41
N PHE A 222 0.59 10.98 -11.10
CA PHE A 222 0.01 11.42 -9.83
C PHE A 222 -0.30 10.18 -9.00
N GLY A 223 0.33 10.09 -7.84
CA GLY A 223 0.25 8.96 -6.92
C GLY A 223 -0.49 9.33 -5.65
N GLN A 224 -1.37 8.44 -5.21
CA GLN A 224 -1.93 8.45 -3.87
C GLN A 224 -1.42 7.23 -3.08
N CYS A 225 -1.00 7.46 -1.85
CA CYS A 225 -0.52 6.42 -0.94
C CYS A 225 -1.62 6.00 0.04
N ALA A 226 -1.75 4.69 0.25
CA ALA A 226 -2.75 4.14 1.14
C ALA A 226 -2.19 2.96 1.95
N CYS A 227 -1.94 3.20 3.23
CA CYS A 227 -1.45 2.17 4.15
C CYS A 227 -2.54 1.48 4.99
N GLY A 228 -3.81 1.92 4.91
CA GLY A 228 -4.87 1.40 5.77
C GLY A 228 -5.93 0.62 4.99
N ASN A 229 -6.77 -0.12 5.73
CA ASN A 229 -7.77 -1.06 5.19
C ASN A 229 -8.83 -0.41 4.29
N ASN A 230 -9.06 0.91 4.41
CA ASN A 230 -10.00 1.67 3.57
C ASN A 230 -9.36 2.19 2.27
N TRP A 231 -8.36 1.50 1.74
CA TRP A 231 -7.65 1.94 0.54
C TRP A 231 -8.53 1.92 -0.72
N ASP A 232 -9.53 1.04 -0.78
CA ASP A 232 -10.44 0.91 -1.92
C ASP A 232 -11.33 2.14 -2.06
N SER A 233 -11.76 2.73 -0.94
CA SER A 233 -12.48 4.01 -0.91
C SER A 233 -11.65 5.15 -1.51
N LYS A 234 -10.31 5.06 -1.43
CA LYS A 234 -9.41 6.03 -2.06
C LYS A 234 -9.38 5.90 -3.58
N LEU A 235 -9.75 4.77 -4.19
CA LEU A 235 -9.80 4.64 -5.65
C LEU A 235 -10.81 5.61 -6.28
N GLU A 236 -11.97 5.80 -5.63
CA GLU A 236 -12.96 6.77 -6.08
C GLU A 236 -12.46 8.22 -5.92
N GLU A 237 -11.60 8.46 -4.93
CA GLU A 237 -10.96 9.76 -4.68
C GLU A 237 -9.72 10.01 -5.54
N ALA A 238 -9.07 8.94 -6.02
CA ALA A 238 -7.81 8.95 -6.73
C ALA A 238 -7.91 9.50 -8.16
N ASN A 239 -9.07 10.03 -8.60
CA ASN A 239 -9.15 10.83 -9.82
C ASN A 239 -8.98 12.31 -9.50
N PRO A 240 -7.73 12.80 -9.34
CA PRO A 240 -7.44 14.15 -8.88
C PRO A 240 -7.92 15.23 -9.85
N SER A 241 -8.25 14.87 -11.09
CA SER A 241 -8.73 15.84 -12.09
C SER A 241 -9.97 16.59 -11.59
N THR A 242 -10.81 15.99 -10.74
CA THR A 242 -12.01 16.65 -10.19
C THR A 242 -11.71 17.58 -9.01
N LYS A 243 -10.78 17.21 -8.12
CA LYS A 243 -10.42 18.03 -6.95
C LYS A 243 -9.45 19.15 -7.34
N LEU A 244 -8.44 18.84 -8.15
CA LEU A 244 -7.48 19.83 -8.65
C LEU A 244 -8.12 20.83 -9.61
N ALA A 245 -9.04 20.43 -10.50
CA ALA A 245 -9.65 21.38 -11.46
C ALA A 245 -10.29 22.60 -10.77
N ARG A 246 -10.73 22.46 -9.51
CA ARG A 246 -11.30 23.57 -8.72
C ARG A 246 -10.30 24.67 -8.39
N TYR A 247 -9.01 24.35 -8.38
CA TYR A 247 -7.92 25.26 -7.98
C TYR A 247 -6.99 25.64 -9.14
N PHE A 248 -7.04 24.91 -10.25
CA PHE A 248 -6.14 25.07 -11.38
C PHE A 248 -6.89 25.34 -12.67
N ARG A 249 -6.48 26.38 -13.41
CA ARG A 249 -6.96 26.59 -14.80
C ARG A 249 -6.44 25.51 -15.74
N THR A 250 -5.23 25.03 -15.48
CA THR A 250 -4.59 23.96 -16.23
C THR A 250 -3.64 23.25 -15.28
N VAL A 251 -3.91 21.97 -15.01
CA VAL A 251 -3.06 21.13 -14.17
C VAL A 251 -1.86 20.66 -15.01
N THR A 252 -2.12 19.92 -16.08
CA THR A 252 -1.10 19.51 -17.06
C THR A 252 -1.65 19.63 -18.47
N TYR A 253 -0.78 19.75 -19.46
CA TYR A 253 -1.18 19.78 -20.88
C TYR A 253 -1.38 18.38 -21.46
N ALA A 254 -0.65 17.38 -20.96
CA ALA A 254 -0.88 15.97 -21.24
C ALA A 254 -1.57 15.32 -20.03
N PRO A 255 -2.58 14.44 -20.22
CA PRO A 255 -3.21 13.75 -19.10
C PRO A 255 -2.19 12.94 -18.29
N PRO A 256 -2.17 13.07 -16.95
CA PRO A 256 -1.26 12.33 -16.09
C PRO A 256 -1.67 10.85 -16.02
N ILE A 257 -0.69 9.99 -15.74
CA ILE A 257 -0.93 8.63 -15.26
C ILE A 257 -1.40 8.74 -13.81
N ILE A 258 -2.54 8.13 -13.50
CA ILE A 258 -3.05 8.06 -12.14
C ILE A 258 -2.60 6.75 -11.50
N ALA A 259 -2.08 6.81 -10.29
CA ALA A 259 -1.55 5.67 -9.58
C ALA A 259 -2.01 5.63 -8.12
N ILE A 260 -2.17 4.41 -7.60
CA ILE A 260 -2.33 4.14 -6.17
C ILE A 260 -1.21 3.23 -5.70
N PHE A 261 -0.64 3.54 -4.53
CA PHE A 261 0.41 2.76 -3.90
C PHE A 261 -0.12 2.19 -2.59
N VAL A 262 0.02 0.88 -2.42
CA VAL A 262 -0.37 0.15 -1.19
C VAL A 262 0.76 -0.77 -0.72
N PRO A 263 0.95 -0.94 0.60
CA PRO A 263 2.02 -1.78 1.14
C PRO A 263 1.67 -3.28 1.21
N PHE A 264 0.41 -3.64 1.03
CA PHE A 264 -0.08 -5.03 0.99
C PHE A 264 -0.14 -5.58 -0.43
N CYS A 265 -0.29 -6.90 -0.54
CA CYS A 265 -0.52 -7.60 -1.81
C CYS A 265 -1.97 -7.41 -2.24
N LEU A 266 -2.20 -7.12 -3.53
CA LEU A 266 -3.55 -7.00 -4.08
C LEU A 266 -3.90 -8.27 -4.85
N SER A 267 -5.08 -8.82 -4.56
CA SER A 267 -5.61 -9.92 -5.37
C SER A 267 -5.85 -9.48 -6.82
N GLN A 268 -5.85 -10.44 -7.74
CA GLN A 268 -6.09 -10.18 -9.17
C GLN A 268 -7.43 -9.45 -9.42
N PHE A 269 -8.43 -9.68 -8.58
CA PHE A 269 -9.70 -8.96 -8.61
C PHE A 269 -9.49 -7.45 -8.45
N TRP A 270 -8.74 -7.03 -7.44
CA TRP A 270 -8.46 -5.63 -7.14
C TRP A 270 -7.54 -4.96 -8.18
N ILE A 271 -6.56 -5.71 -8.70
CA ILE A 271 -5.75 -5.26 -9.83
C ILE A 271 -6.63 -4.99 -11.06
N ASN A 272 -7.60 -5.87 -11.34
CA ASN A 272 -8.54 -5.66 -12.46
C ASN A 272 -9.46 -4.47 -12.21
N GLU A 273 -9.90 -4.26 -10.97
CA GLU A 273 -10.81 -3.16 -10.62
C GLU A 273 -10.12 -1.79 -10.74
N THR A 274 -8.88 -1.66 -10.24
CA THR A 274 -8.08 -0.45 -10.42
C THR A 274 -7.85 -0.13 -11.90
N ALA A 275 -7.54 -1.15 -12.71
CA ALA A 275 -7.36 -0.99 -14.16
C ALA A 275 -8.65 -0.51 -14.87
N ARG A 276 -9.83 -1.01 -14.49
CA ARG A 276 -11.13 -0.53 -15.02
C ARG A 276 -11.35 0.95 -14.72
N GLN A 277 -10.86 1.42 -13.58
CA GLN A 277 -10.93 2.83 -13.18
C GLN A 277 -9.82 3.69 -13.78
N LYS A 278 -8.96 3.11 -14.63
CA LYS A 278 -7.78 3.78 -15.24
C LYS A 278 -6.76 4.24 -14.19
N VAL A 279 -6.69 3.52 -13.08
CA VAL A 279 -5.71 3.72 -12.00
C VAL A 279 -4.69 2.60 -12.06
N LEU A 280 -3.41 2.96 -12.07
CA LEU A 280 -2.32 2.00 -12.01
C LEU A 280 -2.04 1.64 -10.54
N ALA A 281 -2.35 0.41 -10.15
CA ALA A 281 -2.04 -0.07 -8.81
C ALA A 281 -0.57 -0.52 -8.68
N PHE A 282 0.08 -0.07 -7.61
CA PHE A 282 1.38 -0.53 -7.15
C PHE A 282 1.19 -1.13 -5.77
N ASP A 283 1.03 -2.45 -5.75
CA ASP A 283 1.00 -3.25 -4.53
C ASP A 283 2.41 -3.71 -4.13
N ARG A 284 2.53 -4.42 -3.01
CA ARG A 284 3.82 -4.90 -2.51
C ARG A 284 4.64 -5.60 -3.60
N LEU A 285 4.02 -6.52 -4.33
CA LEU A 285 4.70 -7.35 -5.32
C LEU A 285 5.29 -6.50 -6.45
N ARG A 286 4.50 -5.59 -7.03
CA ARG A 286 4.99 -4.68 -8.08
C ARG A 286 6.06 -3.73 -7.57
N MET A 287 5.88 -3.18 -6.37
CA MET A 287 6.85 -2.26 -5.78
C MET A 287 8.19 -2.95 -5.53
N VAL A 288 8.18 -4.19 -5.04
CA VAL A 288 9.39 -4.99 -4.84
C VAL A 288 10.10 -5.24 -6.16
N GLN A 289 9.40 -5.73 -7.19
CA GLN A 289 9.97 -5.96 -8.52
C GLN A 289 10.64 -4.70 -9.10
N ILE A 290 9.97 -3.55 -9.02
CA ILE A 290 10.49 -2.28 -9.54
C ILE A 290 11.67 -1.78 -8.70
N SER A 291 11.62 -1.97 -7.38
CA SER A 291 12.64 -1.48 -6.46
C SER A 291 13.95 -2.27 -6.53
N ASN A 292 13.92 -3.51 -7.02
CA ASN A 292 15.11 -4.34 -7.15
C ASN A 292 16.11 -3.79 -8.20
N ASP A 293 15.59 -3.03 -9.17
CA ASP A 293 16.37 -2.36 -10.22
C ASP A 293 16.76 -0.92 -9.86
N LEU A 294 16.73 -0.55 -8.58
CA LEU A 294 17.27 0.72 -8.11
C LEU A 294 18.81 0.60 -8.05
N ASP A 295 19.48 1.26 -8.99
CA ASP A 295 20.96 1.34 -9.06
C ASP A 295 21.56 2.03 -7.81
N ASP A 296 22.90 2.05 -7.67
CA ASP A 296 23.68 2.59 -6.53
C ASP A 296 23.40 4.07 -6.13
N GLU A 297 22.57 4.80 -6.87
CA GLU A 297 22.09 6.15 -6.52
C GLU A 297 20.83 6.14 -5.65
N ILE A 298 20.67 5.11 -4.81
CA ILE A 298 19.62 5.11 -3.80
C ILE A 298 19.98 6.05 -2.65
N PRO A 299 19.00 6.81 -2.11
CA PRO A 299 19.24 7.61 -0.92
C PRO A 299 19.72 6.74 0.26
N GLU A 300 20.58 7.29 1.12
CA GLU A 300 21.17 6.56 2.25
C GLU A 300 20.13 5.90 3.19
N TRP A 301 18.95 6.51 3.34
CA TRP A 301 17.85 5.95 4.14
C TRP A 301 17.22 4.70 3.53
N LEU A 302 17.41 4.49 2.22
CA LEU A 302 16.96 3.32 1.48
C LEU A 302 18.07 2.25 1.38
N HIS A 303 19.19 2.42 2.10
CA HIS A 303 20.19 1.37 2.20
C HIS A 303 19.62 0.16 2.92
N ARG A 304 19.85 -1.03 2.35
CA ARG A 304 19.31 -2.31 2.80
C ARG A 304 19.34 -2.50 4.32
N ASP A 305 20.52 -2.34 4.94
CA ASP A 305 20.65 -2.63 6.38
C ASP A 305 19.81 -1.68 7.25
N ARG A 306 19.69 -0.41 6.85
CA ARG A 306 18.83 0.57 7.53
C ARG A 306 17.36 0.27 7.33
N ILE A 307 16.97 -0.14 6.12
CA ILE A 307 15.59 -0.55 5.84
C ILE A 307 15.23 -1.77 6.68
N LEU A 308 16.09 -2.79 6.72
CA LEU A 308 15.84 -4.01 7.49
C LEU A 308 15.76 -3.73 8.99
N GLU A 309 16.65 -2.87 9.53
CA GLU A 309 16.56 -2.41 10.91
C GLU A 309 15.21 -1.73 11.17
N LYS A 310 14.81 -0.81 10.28
CA LYS A 310 13.54 -0.10 10.43
C LYS A 310 12.32 -1.01 10.29
N ALA A 311 12.35 -1.95 9.35
CA ALA A 311 11.30 -2.93 9.14
C ALA A 311 11.12 -3.81 10.38
N LYS A 312 12.21 -4.23 11.04
CA LYS A 312 12.14 -4.98 12.30
C LYS A 312 11.58 -4.14 13.43
N GLU A 313 12.00 -2.88 13.58
CA GLU A 313 11.43 -1.96 14.57
C GLU A 313 9.92 -1.80 14.39
N ILE A 314 9.44 -1.77 13.15
CA ILE A 314 8.03 -1.64 12.82
C ILE A 314 7.27 -2.94 13.12
N ALA A 315 7.79 -4.08 12.65
CA ALA A 315 7.15 -5.38 12.85
C ALA A 315 7.09 -5.82 14.32
N SER A 316 7.92 -5.23 15.19
CA SER A 316 7.93 -5.51 16.62
C SER A 316 6.94 -4.66 17.43
N GLN A 317 6.18 -3.76 16.79
CA GLN A 317 5.18 -2.89 17.42
C GLN A 317 3.79 -3.50 17.35
#